data_AF-A0A351BIW5-F1
#
_entry.id   AF-A0A351BIW5-F1
#
_cell.length_a   1.000
_cell.length_b   1.000
_cell.length_c   1.000
_cell.angle_alpha   90.00
_cell.angle_beta   90.00
_cell.angle_gamma   90.00
#
_symmetry.space_group_name_H-M   'P 1'
#
loop_
_entity.id
_entity.type
_entity.pdbx_description
1 polymer ?
#
loop_
_entity_poly.entity_id
_entity_poly.type
_entity_poly.pdbx_seq_one_letter_code
_entity_poly.pdbx_strand_id
1 'polypeptide(L)'
;RRWRLAVDGWVAGELRLPELLAQTEWDENWRFPAALYLPLFEFARINRLPMLALNVDSRLTRAIGDRGWDAVPAEEREGVGRAAPASEAYRDFLHDVYREHAHGKGGRDSSGFRRFVEAQLNWDRAMAEVLATRQRQERAALVVGVIGSGHLRYGHGVPHQLRALGVERIVTPLPVAAAEGGRGICPRGGGGGPPGGVWGGAGGGGGLRGGGGG
;
A
#
# COMPACT_ATOMS: atom_id res chain seq x y z
N ARG A 1 -3.77 -6.57 14.12
CA ARG A 1 -2.51 -6.84 13.38
C ARG A 1 -1.33 -6.31 14.19
N ARG A 2 -0.11 -6.74 13.83
CA ARG A 2 1.16 -6.63 14.56
C ARG A 2 1.41 -5.28 15.28
N TRP A 3 1.15 -4.16 14.61
CA TRP A 3 1.43 -2.82 15.14
C TRP A 3 0.25 -2.12 15.83
N ARG A 4 -0.86 -2.82 16.03
CA ARG A 4 -2.05 -2.26 16.68
C ARG A 4 -1.73 -1.69 18.07
N LEU A 5 -0.97 -2.43 18.88
CA LEU A 5 -0.61 -1.99 20.22
C LEU A 5 0.21 -0.69 20.21
N ALA A 6 1.11 -0.53 19.23
CA ALA A 6 1.93 0.67 19.11
C ALA A 6 1.08 1.91 18.76
N VAL A 7 0.16 1.79 17.79
CA VAL A 7 -0.70 2.91 17.42
C VAL A 7 -1.75 3.22 18.50
N ASP A 8 -2.25 2.20 19.20
CA ASP A 8 -3.19 2.36 20.32
C ASP A 8 -2.49 3.09 21.50
N GLY A 9 -1.27 2.67 21.87
CA GLY A 9 -0.47 3.31 22.93
C GLY A 9 -0.04 4.74 22.58
N TRP A 10 0.23 5.03 21.31
CA TRP A 10 0.46 6.40 20.86
C TRP A 10 -0.76 7.29 21.06
N VAL A 11 -1.94 6.84 20.65
CA VAL A 11 -3.20 7.60 20.80
C VAL A 11 -3.56 7.78 22.27
N ALA A 12 -3.33 6.77 23.11
CA ALA A 12 -3.51 6.85 24.57
C ALA A 12 -2.53 7.81 25.26
N GLY A 13 -1.45 8.18 24.55
CA GLY A 13 -0.40 9.05 25.05
C GLY A 13 0.64 8.35 25.92
N GLU A 14 0.64 7.03 25.92
CA GLU A 14 1.53 6.15 26.67
C GLU A 14 2.89 5.99 26.00
N LEU A 15 2.96 6.21 24.68
CA LEU A 15 4.20 6.15 23.91
C LEU A 15 4.73 7.54 23.54
N ARG A 16 6.04 7.68 23.66
CA ARG A 16 6.84 8.76 23.08
C ARG A 16 7.21 8.42 21.64
N LEU A 17 7.61 9.42 20.87
CA LEU A 17 7.94 9.24 19.45
C LEU A 17 9.00 8.13 19.20
N PRO A 18 10.14 8.08 19.91
CA PRO A 18 11.12 7.00 19.69
C PRO A 18 10.54 5.60 19.94
N GLU A 19 9.64 5.45 20.90
CA GLU A 19 8.99 4.17 21.23
C GLU A 19 7.99 3.77 20.15
N LEU A 20 7.21 4.72 19.62
CA LEU A 20 6.33 4.48 18.49
C LEU A 20 7.11 4.00 17.26
N LEU A 21 8.20 4.70 16.91
CA LEU A 21 9.00 4.35 15.73
C LEU A 21 9.67 2.97 15.88
N ALA A 22 10.18 2.67 17.06
CA ALA A 22 10.77 1.36 17.35
C ALA A 22 9.72 0.24 17.29
N GLN A 23 8.57 0.40 17.96
CA GLN A 23 7.53 -0.64 18.00
C GLN A 23 6.81 -0.84 16.66
N THR A 24 6.80 0.17 15.80
CA THR A 24 6.27 0.06 14.43
C THR A 24 7.31 -0.42 13.42
N GLU A 25 8.58 -0.55 13.84
CA GLU A 25 9.71 -0.85 12.94
C GLU A 25 9.66 0.09 11.72
N TRP A 26 9.47 1.39 11.99
CA TRP A 26 9.06 2.39 11.00
C TRP A 26 9.97 2.42 9.76
N ASP A 27 11.29 2.40 9.98
CA ASP A 27 12.27 2.50 8.92
C ASP A 27 12.26 1.27 8.00
N GLU A 28 11.97 0.09 8.55
CA GLU A 28 11.93 -1.17 7.79
C GLU A 28 10.63 -1.28 6.98
N ASN A 29 9.49 -0.92 7.60
CA ASN A 29 8.17 -1.19 7.02
C ASN A 29 7.59 -0.02 6.21
N TRP A 30 7.99 1.21 6.51
CA TRP A 30 7.46 2.41 5.85
C TRP A 30 8.47 3.05 4.91
N ARG A 31 9.75 3.07 5.27
CA ARG A 31 10.87 3.57 4.43
C ARG A 31 10.72 5.04 3.97
N PHE A 32 9.85 5.81 4.62
CA PHE A 32 9.69 7.26 4.43
C PHE A 32 10.04 8.00 5.72
N PRO A 33 10.55 9.23 5.65
CA PRO A 33 10.78 10.05 6.83
C PRO A 33 9.51 10.18 7.66
N ALA A 34 9.59 9.82 8.95
CA ALA A 34 8.43 9.87 9.87
C ALA A 34 7.80 11.27 9.92
N ALA A 35 8.63 12.31 9.84
CA ALA A 35 8.21 13.71 9.86
C ALA A 35 7.11 14.05 8.83
N LEU A 36 7.04 13.34 7.69
CA LEU A 36 5.97 13.54 6.69
C LEU A 36 4.59 13.08 7.18
N TYR A 37 4.55 12.14 8.13
CA TYR A 37 3.33 11.52 8.64
C TYR A 37 3.01 11.93 10.07
N LEU A 38 3.98 12.43 10.84
CA LEU A 38 3.78 12.83 12.24
C LEU A 38 2.61 13.78 12.47
N PRO A 39 2.34 14.80 11.63
CA PRO A 39 1.16 15.64 11.81
C PRO A 39 -0.16 14.86 11.84
N LEU A 40 -0.27 13.76 11.09
CA LEU A 40 -1.46 12.89 11.08
C LEU A 40 -1.56 12.07 12.38
N PHE A 41 -0.43 11.56 12.86
CA PHE A 41 -0.36 10.81 14.11
C PHE A 41 -0.65 11.72 15.32
N GLU A 42 -0.10 12.92 15.34
CA GLU A 42 -0.36 13.93 16.36
C GLU A 42 -1.83 14.36 16.35
N PHE A 43 -2.40 14.62 15.17
CA PHE A 43 -3.82 14.93 15.03
C PHE A 43 -4.70 13.83 15.63
N ALA A 44 -4.39 12.56 15.34
CA ALA A 44 -5.13 11.43 15.90
C ALA A 44 -5.02 11.37 17.43
N ARG A 45 -3.83 11.60 18.00
CA ARG A 45 -3.60 11.62 19.46
C ARG A 45 -4.36 12.75 20.14
N ILE A 46 -4.24 13.98 19.63
CA ILE A 46 -4.90 15.18 20.20
C ILE A 46 -6.42 14.99 20.25
N ASN A 47 -6.99 14.41 19.18
CA ASN A 47 -8.43 14.20 19.05
C ASN A 47 -8.90 12.83 19.56
N ARG A 48 -8.00 12.01 20.13
CA ARG A 48 -8.27 10.64 20.61
C ARG A 48 -8.97 9.76 19.56
N LEU A 49 -8.55 9.90 18.30
CA LEU A 49 -9.10 9.12 17.19
C LEU A 49 -8.44 7.73 17.17
N PRO A 50 -9.23 6.64 17.16
CA PRO A 50 -8.69 5.29 17.01
C PRO A 50 -7.90 5.16 15.71
N MET A 51 -6.64 4.72 15.80
CA MET A 51 -5.78 4.49 14.65
C MET A 51 -5.79 3.02 14.26
N LEU A 52 -5.70 2.77 12.96
CA LEU A 52 -5.65 1.41 12.41
C LEU A 52 -4.34 1.22 11.64
N ALA A 53 -3.56 0.22 12.03
CA ALA A 53 -2.43 -0.24 11.23
C ALA A 53 -2.95 -1.04 10.02
N LEU A 54 -2.86 -0.43 8.83
CA LEU A 54 -3.35 -1.04 7.57
C LEU A 54 -2.32 -1.96 6.91
N ASN A 55 -1.03 -1.74 7.16
CA ASN A 55 0.05 -2.41 6.45
C ASN A 55 0.16 -3.90 6.86
N VAL A 56 0.88 -4.67 6.05
CA VAL A 56 1.36 -6.03 6.36
C VAL A 56 2.87 -6.05 6.51
N ASP A 57 3.39 -7.07 7.17
CA ASP A 57 4.82 -7.27 7.31
C ASP A 57 5.47 -7.39 5.93
N SER A 58 6.57 -6.65 5.72
CA SER A 58 7.32 -6.68 4.47
C SER A 58 7.81 -8.10 4.10
N ARG A 59 7.99 -8.99 5.09
CA ARG A 59 8.32 -10.41 4.91
C ARG A 59 7.23 -11.16 4.16
N LEU A 60 5.94 -10.90 4.45
CA LEU A 60 4.82 -11.55 3.73
C LEU A 60 4.81 -11.12 2.27
N THR A 61 4.86 -9.80 2.01
CA THR A 61 4.87 -9.26 0.64
C THR A 61 6.07 -9.79 -0.16
N ARG A 62 7.25 -9.89 0.48
CA ARG A 62 8.45 -10.47 -0.13
C ARG A 62 8.30 -11.96 -0.41
N ALA A 63 7.79 -12.74 0.54
CA ALA A 63 7.56 -14.16 0.35
C ALA A 63 6.62 -14.41 -0.84
N ILE A 64 5.53 -13.65 -0.96
CA ILE A 64 4.63 -13.76 -2.13
C ILE A 64 5.36 -13.38 -3.43
N GLY A 65 6.16 -12.32 -3.43
CA GLY A 65 6.96 -11.92 -4.60
C GLY A 65 7.99 -12.99 -5.04
N ASP A 66 8.55 -13.74 -4.09
CA ASP A 66 9.58 -14.73 -4.34
C ASP A 66 9.00 -16.08 -4.79
N ARG A 67 7.97 -16.59 -4.09
CA ARG A 67 7.42 -17.95 -4.24
C ARG A 67 5.95 -18.02 -4.68
N GLY A 68 5.24 -16.89 -4.70
CA GLY A 68 3.80 -16.83 -5.02
C GLY A 68 2.89 -17.12 -3.83
N TRP A 69 1.64 -16.66 -3.90
CA TRP A 69 0.68 -16.75 -2.78
C TRP A 69 0.42 -18.19 -2.32
N ASP A 70 0.18 -19.09 -3.26
CA ASP A 70 -0.19 -20.48 -2.95
C ASP A 70 0.96 -21.24 -2.28
N ALA A 71 2.20 -20.78 -2.47
CA ALA A 71 3.34 -21.33 -1.77
C ALA A 71 3.45 -20.85 -0.32
N VAL A 72 2.95 -19.66 0.05
CA VAL A 72 3.10 -19.13 1.42
C VAL A 72 2.16 -19.87 2.40
N PRO A 73 2.64 -20.46 3.51
CA PRO A 73 1.80 -21.16 4.49
C PRO A 73 0.75 -20.27 5.13
N ALA A 74 -0.37 -20.84 5.58
CA ALA A 74 -1.49 -20.06 6.11
C ALA A 74 -1.11 -19.24 7.35
N GLU A 75 -0.21 -19.77 8.16
CA GLU A 75 0.28 -19.18 9.40
C GLU A 75 1.14 -17.93 9.14
N GLU A 76 1.81 -17.89 7.97
CA GLU A 76 2.63 -16.76 7.55
C GLU A 76 1.83 -15.63 6.89
N ARG A 77 0.55 -15.86 6.55
CA ARG A 77 -0.29 -14.90 5.81
C ARG A 77 -0.88 -13.79 6.67
N GLU A 78 -0.55 -13.73 7.97
CA GLU A 78 -1.08 -12.74 8.92
C GLU A 78 -2.62 -12.66 8.96
N GLY A 79 -3.30 -13.76 8.66
CA GLY A 79 -4.76 -13.81 8.56
C GLY A 79 -5.34 -13.01 7.38
N VAL A 80 -4.51 -12.61 6.41
CA VAL A 80 -4.98 -11.98 5.16
C VAL A 80 -5.66 -13.04 4.29
N GLY A 81 -6.87 -12.73 3.82
CA GLY A 81 -7.61 -13.59 2.90
C GLY A 81 -7.06 -13.53 1.47
N ARG A 82 -7.55 -14.43 0.60
CA ARG A 82 -7.18 -14.40 -0.82
C ARG A 82 -7.74 -13.13 -1.48
N ALA A 83 -6.89 -12.44 -2.23
CA ALA A 83 -7.28 -11.23 -2.94
C ALA A 83 -8.24 -11.54 -4.10
N ALA A 84 -9.15 -10.61 -4.38
CA ALA A 84 -9.90 -10.64 -5.63
C ALA A 84 -8.92 -10.46 -6.81
N PRO A 85 -9.15 -11.12 -7.95
CA PRO A 85 -8.25 -11.02 -9.10
C PRO A 85 -8.17 -9.57 -9.62
N ALA A 86 -6.98 -9.19 -10.10
CA ALA A 86 -6.78 -7.92 -10.79
C ALA A 86 -7.62 -7.87 -12.08
N SER A 87 -8.16 -6.69 -12.38
CA SER A 87 -8.64 -6.39 -13.74
C SER A 87 -7.46 -6.33 -14.72
N GLU A 88 -7.73 -6.52 -16.02
CA GLU A 88 -6.70 -6.35 -17.06
C GLU A 88 -6.09 -4.95 -17.04
N ALA A 89 -6.89 -3.90 -16.84
CA ALA A 89 -6.41 -2.52 -16.72
C ALA A 89 -5.46 -2.34 -15.53
N TYR A 90 -5.72 -3.02 -14.40
CA TYR A 90 -4.80 -2.97 -13.27
C TYR A 90 -3.51 -3.73 -13.56
N ARG A 91 -3.59 -4.88 -14.23
CA ARG A 91 -2.40 -5.60 -14.68
C ARG A 91 -1.55 -4.73 -15.61
N ASP A 92 -2.15 -3.99 -16.53
CA ASP A 92 -1.42 -3.07 -17.41
C ASP A 92 -0.71 -1.97 -16.63
N PHE A 93 -1.44 -1.31 -15.72
CA PHE A 93 -0.85 -0.31 -14.82
C PHE A 93 0.31 -0.88 -13.99
N LEU A 94 0.15 -2.07 -13.41
CA LEU A 94 1.19 -2.73 -12.63
C LEU A 94 2.37 -3.16 -13.50
N HIS A 95 2.16 -3.48 -14.77
CA HIS A 95 3.24 -3.84 -15.70
C HIS A 95 4.14 -2.64 -16.00
N ASP A 96 3.56 -1.45 -16.17
CA ASP A 96 4.35 -0.23 -16.33
C ASP A 96 5.18 0.07 -15.08
N VAL A 97 4.56 -0.03 -13.89
CA VAL A 97 5.27 0.10 -12.60
C VAL A 97 6.39 -0.93 -12.47
N TYR A 98 6.13 -2.18 -12.86
CA TYR A 98 7.10 -3.28 -12.81
C TYR A 98 8.32 -3.01 -13.68
N ARG A 99 8.12 -2.47 -14.89
CA ARG A 99 9.22 -2.12 -15.80
C ARG A 99 10.09 -0.98 -15.26
N GLU A 100 9.47 0.00 -14.60
CA GLU A 100 10.18 1.15 -14.02
C GLU A 100 10.99 0.77 -12.77
N HIS A 101 10.46 -0.09 -11.89
CA HIS A 101 11.02 -0.31 -10.56
C HIS A 101 11.83 -1.61 -10.40
N ALA A 102 11.52 -2.66 -11.16
CA ALA A 102 12.13 -3.98 -10.94
C ALA A 102 13.42 -4.20 -11.75
N HIS A 103 13.85 -3.23 -12.58
CA HIS A 103 14.79 -3.46 -13.70
C HIS A 103 14.42 -4.74 -14.50
N GLY A 104 13.12 -5.07 -14.52
CA GLY A 104 12.64 -6.40 -14.85
C GLY A 104 12.84 -6.71 -16.32
N LYS A 105 13.64 -7.74 -16.61
CA LYS A 105 13.68 -8.39 -17.92
C LYS A 105 12.59 -9.45 -17.96
N GLY A 106 11.35 -9.06 -18.27
CA GLY A 106 10.24 -10.01 -18.34
C GLY A 106 9.00 -9.41 -18.97
N GLY A 107 8.36 -10.16 -19.88
CA GLY A 107 7.08 -9.77 -20.46
C GLY A 107 5.91 -9.93 -19.48
N ARG A 108 4.73 -9.51 -19.95
CA ARG A 108 3.45 -9.54 -19.23
C ARG A 108 3.00 -10.94 -18.76
N ASP A 109 3.59 -11.99 -19.31
CA ASP A 109 3.30 -13.38 -18.93
C ASP A 109 4.43 -14.05 -18.13
N SER A 110 5.50 -13.30 -17.82
CA SER A 110 6.62 -13.81 -17.04
C SER A 110 6.17 -14.18 -15.62
N SER A 111 6.77 -15.23 -15.07
CA SER A 111 6.51 -15.65 -13.69
C SER A 111 6.86 -14.55 -12.69
N GLY A 112 7.89 -13.74 -12.97
CA GLY A 112 8.29 -12.60 -12.14
C GLY A 112 7.19 -11.54 -12.07
N PHE A 113 6.63 -11.15 -13.21
CA PHE A 113 5.52 -10.20 -13.24
C PHE A 113 4.25 -10.76 -12.58
N ARG A 114 3.91 -12.04 -12.79
CA ARG A 114 2.77 -12.67 -12.11
C ARG A 114 2.89 -12.62 -10.58
N ARG A 115 4.06 -12.98 -10.03
CA ARG A 115 4.30 -12.88 -8.58
C ARG A 115 4.31 -11.46 -8.06
N PHE A 116 4.81 -10.51 -8.85
CA PHE A 116 4.70 -9.08 -8.53
C PHE A 116 3.23 -8.65 -8.40
N VAL A 117 2.37 -9.03 -9.35
CA VAL A 117 0.93 -8.75 -9.27
C VAL A 117 0.30 -9.40 -8.05
N GLU A 118 0.63 -10.65 -7.74
CA GLU A 118 0.14 -11.34 -6.53
C GLU A 118 0.53 -10.60 -5.24
N ALA A 119 1.77 -10.13 -5.15
CA ALA A 119 2.25 -9.36 -3.99
C ALA A 119 1.49 -8.03 -3.85
N GLN A 120 1.26 -7.30 -4.94
CA GLN A 120 0.49 -6.05 -4.93
C GLN A 120 -0.97 -6.28 -4.51
N LEU A 121 -1.63 -7.31 -5.08
CA LEU A 121 -3.02 -7.64 -4.73
C LEU A 121 -3.16 -8.09 -3.28
N ASN A 122 -2.18 -8.83 -2.74
CA ASN A 122 -2.20 -9.20 -1.34
C ASN A 122 -2.09 -7.97 -0.44
N TRP A 123 -1.23 -7.03 -0.78
CA TRP A 123 -1.07 -5.78 -0.04
C TRP A 123 -2.37 -4.97 -0.04
N ASP A 124 -3.00 -4.81 -1.21
CA ASP A 124 -4.32 -4.17 -1.34
C ASP A 124 -5.38 -4.87 -0.50
N ARG A 125 -5.39 -6.20 -0.54
CA ARG A 125 -6.35 -7.04 0.17
C ARG A 125 -6.22 -6.88 1.68
N ALA A 126 -4.99 -6.85 2.19
CA ALA A 126 -4.76 -6.71 3.61
C ALA A 126 -5.25 -5.36 4.14
N MET A 127 -4.96 -4.27 3.42
CA MET A 127 -5.46 -2.93 3.76
C MET A 127 -6.99 -2.88 3.69
N ALA A 128 -7.59 -3.45 2.64
CA ALA A 128 -9.03 -3.49 2.46
C ALA A 128 -9.74 -4.29 3.58
N GLU A 129 -9.17 -5.41 4.04
CA GLU A 129 -9.75 -6.22 5.11
C GLU A 129 -9.78 -5.49 6.45
N VAL A 130 -8.74 -4.70 6.78
CA VAL A 130 -8.71 -3.89 8.01
C VAL A 130 -9.81 -2.84 7.95
N LEU A 131 -9.90 -2.11 6.84
CA LEU A 131 -10.92 -1.07 6.63
C LEU A 131 -12.34 -1.66 6.65
N ALA A 132 -12.59 -2.75 5.92
CA ALA A 132 -13.89 -3.41 5.87
C ALA A 132 -14.32 -3.97 7.22
N THR A 133 -13.38 -4.52 8.00
CA THR A 133 -13.66 -5.02 9.35
C THR A 133 -14.07 -3.88 10.28
N ARG A 134 -13.40 -2.73 10.24
CA ARG A 134 -13.80 -1.56 11.04
C ARG A 134 -15.19 -1.05 10.61
N GLN A 135 -15.44 -0.99 9.30
CA GLN A 135 -16.69 -0.48 8.75
C GLN A 135 -17.91 -1.35 9.10
N ARG A 136 -17.73 -2.65 9.35
CA ARG A 136 -18.82 -3.58 9.71
C ARG A 136 -19.22 -3.54 11.20
N GLN A 137 -18.50 -2.81 12.04
CA GLN A 137 -18.84 -2.74 13.47
C GLN A 137 -20.13 -1.93 13.68
N GLU A 138 -20.93 -2.29 14.69
CA GLU A 138 -22.28 -1.76 14.95
C GLU A 138 -22.37 -0.22 15.04
N ARG A 139 -21.26 0.45 15.39
CA ARG A 139 -21.11 1.91 15.36
C ARG A 139 -20.11 2.32 14.27
N ALA A 140 -20.42 1.99 13.02
CA ALA A 140 -19.57 2.27 11.87
C ALA A 140 -19.37 3.79 11.68
N ALA A 141 -18.28 4.30 12.25
CA ALA A 141 -17.81 5.66 11.99
C ALA A 141 -17.14 5.72 10.61
N LEU A 142 -17.07 6.93 10.04
CA LEU A 142 -16.25 7.18 8.85
C LEU A 142 -14.81 6.72 9.11
N VAL A 143 -14.30 5.84 8.24
CA VAL A 143 -12.91 5.39 8.26
C VAL A 143 -12.13 6.09 7.16
N VAL A 144 -11.05 6.77 7.52
CA VAL A 144 -10.16 7.46 6.58
C VAL A 144 -8.85 6.68 6.50
N GLY A 145 -8.52 6.17 5.31
CA GLY A 145 -7.26 5.46 5.05
C GLY A 145 -6.26 6.36 4.32
N VAL A 146 -5.04 6.44 4.85
CA VAL A 146 -3.91 7.12 4.20
C VAL A 146 -3.05 6.04 3.53
N ILE A 147 -3.10 5.97 2.21
CA ILE A 147 -2.58 4.85 1.42
C ILE A 147 -1.79 5.41 0.22
N GLY A 148 -0.70 4.74 -0.15
CA GLY A 148 0.10 5.11 -1.32
C GLY A 148 -0.74 5.16 -2.60
N SER A 149 -0.55 6.19 -3.42
CA SER A 149 -1.44 6.46 -4.56
C SER A 149 -1.54 5.32 -5.58
N GLY A 150 -0.49 4.51 -5.76
CA GLY A 150 -0.50 3.35 -6.65
C GLY A 150 -1.57 2.29 -6.31
N HIS A 151 -1.95 2.20 -5.03
CA HIS A 151 -2.99 1.29 -4.54
C HIS A 151 -4.41 1.89 -4.61
N LEU A 152 -4.52 3.16 -5.01
CA LEU A 152 -5.76 3.94 -5.03
C LEU A 152 -6.16 4.41 -6.43
N ARG A 153 -5.18 4.70 -7.29
CA ARG A 153 -5.38 5.23 -8.66
C ARG A 153 -6.34 4.35 -9.44
N TYR A 154 -7.26 5.02 -10.15
CA TYR A 154 -8.31 4.41 -10.98
C TYR A 154 -9.24 3.41 -10.26
N GLY A 155 -9.16 3.33 -8.93
CA GLY A 155 -9.95 2.40 -8.13
C GLY A 155 -9.54 0.92 -8.28
N HIS A 156 -8.32 0.66 -8.76
CA HIS A 156 -7.87 -0.69 -9.10
C HIS A 156 -7.37 -1.55 -7.93
N GLY A 157 -6.75 -0.93 -6.92
CA GLY A 157 -6.17 -1.64 -5.77
C GLY A 157 -7.15 -1.79 -4.61
N VAL A 158 -6.90 -1.08 -3.51
CA VAL A 158 -7.72 -1.14 -2.29
C VAL A 158 -9.22 -0.91 -2.54
N PRO A 159 -9.66 0.08 -3.35
CA PRO A 159 -11.09 0.24 -3.65
C PRO A 159 -11.73 -0.98 -4.32
N HIS A 160 -11.00 -1.68 -5.20
CA HIS A 160 -11.47 -2.92 -5.82
C HIS A 160 -11.65 -4.04 -4.80
N GLN A 161 -10.66 -4.23 -3.93
CA GLN A 161 -10.72 -5.23 -2.86
C GLN A 161 -11.82 -4.92 -1.84
N LEU A 162 -12.04 -3.65 -1.51
CA LEU A 162 -13.15 -3.21 -0.64
C LEU A 162 -14.52 -3.55 -1.23
N ARG A 163 -14.72 -3.33 -2.54
CA ARG A 163 -15.96 -3.75 -3.22
C ARG A 163 -16.13 -5.26 -3.21
N ALA A 164 -15.06 -6.02 -3.44
CA ALA A 164 -15.08 -7.47 -3.33
C ALA A 164 -15.39 -7.97 -1.90
N LEU A 165 -15.16 -7.13 -0.89
CA LEU A 165 -15.52 -7.37 0.52
C LEU A 165 -16.92 -6.85 0.89
N GLY A 166 -17.70 -6.33 -0.07
CA GLY A 166 -19.05 -5.81 0.13
C GLY A 166 -19.12 -4.38 0.65
N VAL A 167 -18.02 -3.61 0.59
CA VAL A 167 -18.03 -2.18 0.95
C VAL A 167 -18.40 -1.35 -0.28
N GLU A 168 -19.55 -0.70 -0.24
CA GLU A 168 -20.08 0.05 -1.39
C GLU A 168 -19.72 1.53 -1.37
N ARG A 169 -19.74 2.15 -0.17
CA ARG A 169 -19.48 3.58 0.01
C ARG A 169 -17.99 3.84 0.17
N ILE A 170 -17.32 4.06 -0.96
CA ILE A 170 -15.87 4.32 -1.03
C ILE A 170 -15.63 5.65 -1.74
N VAL A 171 -14.85 6.53 -1.13
CA VAL A 171 -14.38 7.77 -1.74
C VAL A 171 -12.85 7.79 -1.71
N THR A 172 -12.23 8.14 -2.84
CA THR A 172 -10.78 8.16 -2.99
C THR A 172 -10.32 9.55 -3.44
N PRO A 173 -10.05 10.47 -2.50
CA PRO A 173 -9.43 11.73 -2.84
C PRO A 173 -7.95 11.50 -3.18
N LEU A 174 -7.51 11.96 -4.35
CA LEU A 174 -6.11 11.95 -4.74
C LEU A 174 -5.64 13.39 -4.91
N PRO A 175 -4.61 13.83 -4.16
CA PRO A 175 -4.01 15.13 -4.41
C PRO A 175 -3.32 15.10 -5.77
N VAL A 176 -3.72 16.00 -6.66
CA VAL A 176 -3.02 16.27 -7.91
C VAL A 176 -2.16 17.51 -7.74
N ALA A 177 -0.96 17.52 -8.32
CA ALA A 177 -0.17 18.73 -8.36
C ALA A 177 -0.97 19.81 -9.12
N ALA A 178 -0.88 21.07 -8.69
CA ALA A 178 -1.64 22.18 -9.30
C ALA A 178 -1.40 22.31 -10.83
N ALA A 179 -0.24 21.85 -11.33
CA ALA A 179 0.09 21.81 -12.75
C ALA A 179 -0.67 20.75 -13.57
N GLU A 180 -1.25 19.73 -12.92
CA GLU A 180 -1.96 18.61 -13.57
C GLU A 180 -3.49 18.74 -13.48
N GLY A 181 -4.00 19.65 -12.65
CA GLY A 181 -5.44 19.83 -12.40
C GLY A 181 -6.27 20.25 -13.62
N GLY A 182 -5.63 20.68 -14.71
CA GLY A 182 -6.31 21.13 -15.93
C GLY A 182 -6.63 20.03 -16.96
N ARG A 183 -6.21 18.77 -16.77
CA ARG A 183 -6.37 17.73 -17.82
C ARG A 183 -6.98 16.40 -17.35
N GLY A 184 -7.42 16.31 -16.10
CA GLY A 184 -7.93 15.06 -15.52
C GLY A 184 -9.42 15.01 -15.19
N ILE A 185 -10.16 16.11 -15.35
CA ILE A 185 -11.59 16.15 -15.04
C ILE A 185 -12.38 16.24 -16.34
N CYS A 186 -12.56 15.09 -17.00
CA CYS A 186 -13.57 14.96 -18.04
C CYS A 186 -14.29 13.61 -17.90
N PRO A 187 -15.62 13.57 -17.72
CA PRO A 187 -16.37 12.33 -17.67
C PRO A 187 -16.60 11.80 -19.10
N ARG A 188 -15.95 10.66 -19.40
CA ARG A 188 -16.16 9.73 -20.54
C ARG A 188 -15.88 10.23 -21.97
N GLY A 189 -15.07 9.43 -22.68
CA GLY A 189 -15.17 9.21 -24.12
C GLY A 189 -13.91 9.55 -24.93
N GLY A 190 -13.26 8.52 -25.49
CA GLY A 190 -12.46 8.65 -26.72
C GLY A 190 -10.96 8.95 -26.58
N GLY A 191 -10.14 7.91 -26.80
CA GLY A 191 -8.93 7.91 -27.63
C GLY A 191 -7.80 8.94 -27.42
N GLY A 192 -6.60 8.41 -27.13
CA GLY A 192 -5.37 8.84 -27.81
C GLY A 192 -4.28 9.50 -26.95
N GLY A 193 -3.23 8.71 -26.67
CA GLY A 193 -1.84 9.19 -26.47
C GLY A 193 -1.42 9.60 -25.05
N PRO A 194 -0.23 9.17 -24.58
CA PRO A 194 0.18 9.41 -23.20
C PRO A 194 0.82 10.80 -23.03
N PRO A 195 0.62 11.50 -21.89
CA PRO A 195 1.59 12.46 -21.43
C PRO A 195 2.55 11.81 -20.45
N GLY A 196 3.83 11.87 -20.80
CA GLY A 196 4.93 11.56 -19.89
C GLY A 196 4.84 12.40 -18.62
N GLY A 197 4.86 11.71 -17.48
CA GLY A 197 5.10 12.29 -16.17
C GLY A 197 6.48 11.87 -15.70
N VAL A 198 7.31 12.85 -15.34
CA VAL A 198 8.55 12.61 -14.61
C VAL A 198 8.19 12.01 -13.25
N TRP A 199 8.59 10.76 -13.03
CA TRP A 199 8.46 10.07 -11.77
C TRP A 199 9.74 10.23 -10.96
N GLY A 200 9.63 10.77 -9.74
CA GLY A 200 10.69 10.69 -8.75
C GLY A 200 10.84 9.25 -8.26
N GLY A 201 11.68 8.46 -8.93
CA GLY A 201 12.37 7.31 -8.31
C GLY A 201 13.39 7.81 -7.27
N ALA A 202 13.95 7.00 -6.38
CA ALA A 202 14.26 5.59 -6.50
C ALA A 202 14.43 4.94 -5.11
N GLY A 203 14.14 3.64 -5.02
CA GLY A 203 14.44 2.80 -3.86
C GLY A 203 15.05 1.47 -4.30
N GLY A 204 15.97 1.50 -5.26
CA GLY A 204 16.78 0.36 -5.66
C GLY A 204 17.80 0.02 -4.57
N GLY A 205 17.52 -1.00 -3.77
CA GLY A 205 18.50 -1.62 -2.88
C GLY A 205 19.45 -2.49 -3.69
N GLY A 206 20.63 -1.96 -4.02
CA GLY A 206 21.78 -2.73 -4.50
C GLY A 206 22.89 -2.68 -3.47
N GLY A 207 22.95 -3.69 -2.61
CA GLY A 207 24.06 -3.88 -1.68
C GLY A 207 25.12 -4.84 -2.25
N LEU A 208 26.38 -4.45 -2.01
CA LEU A 208 27.53 -5.28 -1.58
C LEU A 208 28.71 -5.52 -2.54
N ARG A 209 29.89 -5.20 -1.98
CA ARG A 209 31.26 -5.79 -2.03
C ARG A 209 32.27 -4.66 -2.28
N GLY A 210 33.27 -4.35 -1.45
CA GLY A 210 34.00 -5.10 -0.43
C GLY A 210 35.38 -5.52 -0.98
N GLY A 211 36.46 -4.90 -0.47
CA GLY A 211 37.81 -5.50 -0.52
C GLY A 211 39.01 -4.56 -0.75
N GLY A 212 39.90 -4.47 0.25
CA GLY A 212 41.35 -4.67 0.04
C GLY A 212 42.29 -3.46 0.09
N GLY A 213 43.04 -3.34 1.20
CA GLY A 213 44.51 -3.22 1.23
C GLY A 213 45.21 -1.97 0.66
N GLY A 214 45.94 -1.27 1.53
CA GLY A 214 46.89 -0.22 1.22
C GLY A 214 47.19 0.65 2.42
#